data_AF-A0A235HRU9-F1
#
_entry.id   AF-A0A235HRU9-F1
#
_cell.length_a   1.000
_cell.length_b   1.000
_cell.length_c   1.000
_cell.angle_alpha   90.00
_cell.angle_beta   90.00
_cell.angle_gamma   90.00
#
_symmetry.space_group_name_H-M   'P 1'
#
loop_
_entity.id
_entity.type
_entity.pdbx_description
1 polymer ?
#
loop_
_entity_poly.entity_id
_entity_poly.type
_entity_poly.pdbx_seq_one_letter_code
_entity_poly.pdbx_strand_id
1 'polypeptide(L)'
;MTISGAGKAINSRQKPAKSPGDNTTGEVENQQDQSLNADRVEEELPVGASGTLAISGIRPIGASDLEVAEHLSIAGVRPISTSTLEVVETYNSMGIRPIGANTFQVVESINLSGIRPIGSSLLVIDESYSTFGNRPIASNEVDNSESLMGFLD
;
A
#
# COMPACT_ATOMS: atom_id res chain seq x y z
N MET A 1 -25.57 -38.54 -17.42
CA MET A 1 -24.46 -39.49 -17.29
C MET A 1 -23.45 -38.90 -16.34
N THR A 2 -23.30 -39.53 -15.18
CA THR A 2 -22.31 -39.28 -14.13
C THR A 2 -20.97 -39.87 -14.56
N ILE A 3 -19.86 -39.14 -14.37
CA ILE A 3 -18.58 -39.74 -13.93
C ILE A 3 -17.79 -38.75 -13.06
N SER A 4 -17.60 -39.21 -11.82
CA SER A 4 -16.65 -38.75 -10.81
C SER A 4 -15.25 -39.30 -11.12
N GLY A 5 -14.20 -38.63 -10.64
CA GLY A 5 -12.84 -39.15 -10.69
C GLY A 5 -11.82 -38.28 -9.96
N ALA A 6 -11.85 -38.31 -8.62
CA ALA A 6 -10.77 -37.79 -7.79
C ALA A 6 -9.53 -38.71 -7.88
N GLY A 7 -8.41 -38.16 -8.36
CA GLY A 7 -7.12 -38.86 -8.45
C GLY A 7 -6.11 -38.29 -7.44
N LYS A 8 -5.93 -38.98 -6.32
CA LYS A 8 -4.91 -38.71 -5.29
C LYS A 8 -3.55 -39.20 -5.80
N ALA A 9 -2.66 -38.30 -6.22
CA ALA A 9 -1.28 -38.65 -6.56
C ALA A 9 -0.40 -38.64 -5.31
N ILE A 10 -0.18 -39.82 -4.75
CA ILE A 10 0.89 -40.13 -3.79
C ILE A 10 2.22 -40.21 -4.55
N ASN A 11 3.13 -39.26 -4.35
CA ASN A 11 4.45 -39.32 -4.97
C ASN A 11 5.52 -39.75 -3.96
N SER A 12 6.23 -40.81 -4.31
CA SER A 12 7.17 -41.52 -3.45
C SER A 12 8.48 -40.74 -3.25
N ARG A 13 8.76 -40.48 -1.99
CA ARG A 13 10.03 -40.03 -1.38
C ARG A 13 11.27 -40.66 -2.05
N GLN A 14 11.92 -39.93 -2.94
CA GLN A 14 13.29 -40.24 -3.36
C GLN A 14 14.27 -39.64 -2.33
N LYS A 15 15.05 -40.50 -1.67
CA LYS A 15 16.16 -40.08 -0.80
C LYS A 15 17.34 -39.67 -1.68
N PRO A 16 17.94 -38.48 -1.51
CA PRO A 16 19.23 -38.19 -2.11
C PRO A 16 20.37 -38.84 -1.33
N ALA A 17 21.33 -39.41 -2.07
CA ALA A 17 22.53 -40.04 -1.56
C ALA A 17 23.47 -39.02 -0.92
N LYS A 18 24.10 -39.40 0.20
CA LYS A 18 25.08 -38.62 0.94
C LYS A 18 26.45 -38.76 0.28
N SER A 19 26.98 -37.71 -0.33
CA SER A 19 28.40 -37.61 -0.71
C SER A 19 29.19 -36.93 0.42
N PRO A 20 30.34 -37.46 0.86
CA PRO A 20 31.15 -36.87 1.90
C PRO A 20 32.19 -35.90 1.31
N GLY A 21 32.36 -34.74 1.95
CA GLY A 21 33.46 -33.80 1.70
C GLY A 21 33.06 -32.62 0.81
N ASP A 22 32.80 -31.47 1.41
CA ASP A 22 33.81 -30.42 1.57
C ASP A 22 33.20 -29.32 2.45
N ASN A 23 34.01 -28.81 3.33
CA ASN A 23 33.65 -28.06 4.52
C ASN A 23 34.19 -26.66 4.30
N THR A 24 33.34 -25.72 3.86
CA THR A 24 33.42 -24.26 4.13
C THR A 24 32.22 -23.56 3.47
N THR A 25 31.18 -23.28 4.24
CA THR A 25 30.29 -22.12 4.04
C THR A 25 29.73 -21.80 5.41
N GLY A 26 30.17 -20.68 6.00
CA GLY A 26 29.80 -20.29 7.35
C GLY A 26 28.31 -19.95 7.42
N GLU A 27 27.54 -20.82 8.05
CA GLU A 27 26.21 -20.50 8.55
C GLU A 27 26.39 -19.54 9.73
N VAL A 28 26.02 -18.28 9.55
CA VAL A 28 25.99 -17.31 10.65
C VAL A 28 24.64 -17.49 11.35
N GLU A 29 24.58 -18.39 12.31
CA GLU A 29 23.42 -18.58 13.19
C GLU A 29 23.29 -17.37 14.12
N ASN A 30 22.14 -16.69 14.09
CA ASN A 30 21.82 -15.60 15.00
C ASN A 30 21.40 -16.18 16.36
N GLN A 31 22.33 -16.26 17.31
CA GLN A 31 22.11 -16.79 18.65
C GLN A 31 21.57 -15.75 19.65
N GLN A 32 20.54 -14.98 19.29
CA GLN A 32 20.04 -13.91 20.15
C GLN A 32 19.08 -14.36 21.27
N ASP A 33 18.83 -15.67 21.41
CA ASP A 33 17.85 -16.20 22.37
C ASP A 33 18.47 -16.85 23.62
N GLN A 34 19.77 -16.70 23.86
CA GLN A 34 20.41 -17.28 25.05
C GLN A 34 21.13 -16.24 25.89
N SER A 35 20.38 -15.62 26.80
CA SER A 35 20.72 -15.57 28.24
C SER A 35 19.89 -14.50 28.90
N LEU A 36 19.09 -14.86 29.92
CA LEU A 36 18.99 -14.10 31.15
C LEU A 36 18.50 -15.07 32.25
N ASN A 37 19.43 -15.43 33.14
CA ASN A 37 19.11 -16.04 34.41
C ASN A 37 18.24 -15.07 35.21
N ALA A 38 17.09 -15.56 35.67
CA ALA A 38 16.18 -14.80 36.51
C ALA A 38 16.75 -14.74 37.94
N ASP A 39 17.25 -13.57 38.33
CA ASP A 39 17.17 -13.13 39.72
C ASP A 39 16.12 -12.01 39.78
N ARG A 40 15.01 -12.31 40.45
CA ARG A 40 13.83 -11.45 40.52
C ARG A 40 14.08 -10.34 41.54
N VAL A 41 14.23 -9.11 41.05
CA VAL A 41 13.88 -7.92 41.81
C VAL A 41 12.74 -7.24 41.07
N GLU A 42 11.54 -7.32 41.64
CA GLU A 42 10.36 -6.61 41.13
C GLU A 42 10.53 -5.12 41.45
N GLU A 43 11.11 -4.39 40.50
CA GLU A 43 10.97 -2.93 40.42
C GLU A 43 9.75 -2.64 39.52
N GLU A 44 8.73 -2.00 40.08
CA GLU A 44 7.56 -1.54 39.33
C GLU A 44 8.01 -0.54 38.25
N LEU A 45 8.06 -1.01 37.00
CA LEU A 45 8.38 -0.17 35.87
C LEU A 45 7.23 0.83 35.62
N PRO A 46 7.52 2.14 35.47
CA PRO A 46 6.50 3.14 35.19
C PRO A 46 5.78 2.81 33.88
N VAL A 47 4.46 3.02 33.86
CA VAL A 47 3.60 2.89 32.67
C VAL A 47 4.20 3.69 31.52
N GLY A 48 4.80 2.98 30.55
CA GLY A 48 5.58 3.57 29.45
C GLY A 48 7.03 3.11 29.34
N ALA A 49 7.51 2.22 30.22
CA ALA A 49 8.85 1.64 30.15
C ALA A 49 8.98 0.70 28.94
N SER A 50 9.44 1.27 27.84
CA SER A 50 9.78 0.51 26.67
C SER A 50 11.00 -0.38 26.87
N GLY A 51 11.00 -1.53 26.19
CA GLY A 51 12.19 -2.37 26.06
C GLY A 51 13.43 -1.55 25.70
N THR A 52 14.57 -1.90 26.30
CA THR A 52 15.86 -1.30 25.98
C THR A 52 16.64 -2.28 25.10
N LEU A 53 17.05 -1.85 23.90
CA LEU A 53 17.93 -2.65 23.03
C LEU A 53 19.38 -2.42 23.43
N ALA A 54 20.04 -3.43 24.01
CA ALA A 54 21.45 -3.39 24.39
C ALA A 54 22.40 -3.81 23.24
N ILE A 55 22.31 -3.14 22.09
CA ILE A 55 23.17 -3.43 20.92
C ILE A 55 24.42 -2.53 20.92
N SER A 56 24.37 -1.35 21.56
CA SER A 56 25.51 -0.45 21.83
C SER A 56 25.07 0.67 22.79
N GLY A 57 25.03 0.36 24.09
CA GLY A 57 24.46 1.25 25.12
C GLY A 57 22.94 1.16 25.24
N ILE A 58 22.39 1.79 26.28
CA ILE A 58 20.94 1.81 26.53
C ILE A 58 20.25 2.82 25.60
N ARG A 59 19.43 2.33 24.66
CA ARG A 59 18.58 3.18 23.81
C ARG A 59 17.12 2.92 24.16
N PRO A 60 16.36 3.94 24.62
CA PRO A 60 14.92 3.80 24.82
C PRO A 60 14.21 3.65 23.47
N ILE A 61 13.16 2.84 23.43
CA ILE A 61 12.39 2.52 22.21
C ILE A 61 10.97 3.04 22.41
N GLY A 62 10.54 4.16 21.83
CA GLY A 62 9.15 4.60 22.02
C GLY A 62 8.12 3.49 21.71
N ALA A 63 7.15 3.28 22.61
CA ALA A 63 6.05 2.37 22.35
C ALA A 63 5.28 2.82 21.11
N SER A 64 4.85 1.86 20.28
CA SER A 64 4.10 2.10 19.05
C SER A 64 2.97 1.08 18.94
N ASP A 65 1.78 1.54 18.56
CA ASP A 65 0.61 0.69 18.30
C ASP A 65 0.67 0.01 16.91
N LEU A 66 1.82 0.04 16.23
CA LEU A 66 1.99 -0.52 14.90
C LEU A 66 2.08 -2.04 14.95
N GLU A 67 1.07 -2.72 14.39
CA GLU A 67 1.10 -4.17 14.22
C GLU A 67 1.94 -4.56 12.99
N VAL A 68 2.95 -5.39 13.22
CA VAL A 68 3.78 -5.97 12.16
C VAL A 68 3.15 -7.29 11.72
N ALA A 69 2.75 -7.37 10.45
CA ALA A 69 2.17 -8.58 9.87
C ALA A 69 3.26 -9.56 9.42
N GLU A 70 4.25 -9.06 8.68
CA GLU A 70 5.25 -9.88 8.01
C GLU A 70 6.59 -9.14 7.92
N HIS A 71 7.64 -9.86 7.50
CA HIS A 71 8.96 -9.29 7.23
C HIS A 71 9.43 -9.66 5.83
N LEU A 72 9.89 -8.67 5.06
CA LEU A 72 10.47 -8.86 3.74
C LEU A 72 12.00 -8.84 3.80
N SER A 73 12.65 -9.86 3.26
CA SER A 73 14.13 -10.01 3.25
C SER A 73 14.69 -10.02 1.82
N ILE A 74 14.53 -8.90 1.10
CA ILE A 74 15.11 -8.71 -0.25
C ILE A 74 16.36 -7.82 -0.20
N ALA A 75 16.41 -6.87 0.73
CA ALA A 75 17.53 -5.94 0.93
C ALA A 75 17.61 -5.56 2.42
N GLY A 76 17.90 -6.56 3.26
CA GLY A 76 17.73 -6.50 4.71
C GLY A 76 16.30 -6.84 5.14
N VAL A 77 16.10 -7.00 6.45
CA VAL A 77 14.80 -7.32 7.06
C VAL A 77 13.97 -6.04 7.17
N ARG A 78 12.90 -5.93 6.39
CA ARG A 78 11.96 -4.80 6.42
C ARG A 78 10.60 -5.25 6.97
N PRO A 79 10.11 -4.68 8.07
CA PRO A 79 8.78 -5.01 8.59
C PRO A 79 7.70 -4.48 7.63
N ILE A 80 6.61 -5.25 7.51
CA ILE A 80 5.40 -4.91 6.79
C ILE A 80 4.29 -4.75 7.82
N SER A 81 3.63 -3.59 7.84
CA SER A 81 2.52 -3.33 8.75
C SER A 81 1.19 -3.81 8.19
N THR A 82 0.22 -4.06 9.08
CA THR A 82 -1.18 -4.26 8.68
C THR A 82 -1.78 -2.96 8.11
N SER A 83 -2.82 -3.10 7.28
CA SER A 83 -3.59 -1.99 6.72
C SER A 83 -5.08 -2.38 6.66
N THR A 84 -5.97 -1.40 6.84
CA THR A 84 -7.42 -1.58 6.74
C THR A 84 -7.97 -1.44 5.32
N LEU A 85 -7.09 -1.25 4.33
CA LEU A 85 -7.47 -1.10 2.93
C LEU A 85 -7.99 -2.43 2.35
N GLU A 86 -9.25 -2.45 1.92
CA GLU A 86 -9.84 -3.57 1.21
C GLU A 86 -9.48 -3.50 -0.28
N VAL A 87 -8.84 -4.56 -0.80
CA VAL A 87 -8.50 -4.70 -2.22
C VAL A 87 -9.56 -5.58 -2.89
N VAL A 88 -10.31 -5.02 -3.83
CA VAL A 88 -11.42 -5.71 -4.51
C VAL A 88 -10.97 -6.41 -5.79
N GLU A 89 -10.00 -5.82 -6.48
CA GLU A 89 -9.48 -6.35 -7.75
C GLU A 89 -8.00 -5.98 -7.90
N THR A 90 -7.32 -6.61 -8.84
CA THR A 90 -5.94 -6.30 -9.20
C THR A 90 -5.83 -6.19 -10.71
N TYR A 91 -5.31 -5.06 -11.18
CA TYR A 91 -5.05 -4.80 -12.59
C TYR A 91 -3.59 -5.12 -12.93
N ASN A 92 -3.36 -5.90 -14.00
CA ASN A 92 -2.03 -6.36 -14.39
C ASN A 92 -1.77 -6.20 -15.90
N SER A 93 -1.66 -4.96 -16.38
CA SER A 93 -1.19 -4.69 -17.74
C SER A 93 0.29 -4.32 -17.80
N MET A 94 0.82 -3.66 -16.77
CA MET A 94 2.20 -3.15 -16.68
C MET A 94 2.71 -3.33 -15.24
N GLY A 95 2.51 -4.51 -14.68
CA GLY A 95 2.75 -4.83 -13.27
C GLY A 95 1.48 -4.87 -12.43
N ILE A 96 1.60 -5.42 -11.22
CA ILE A 96 0.50 -5.65 -10.27
C ILE A 96 0.08 -4.31 -9.64
N ARG A 97 -1.14 -3.86 -9.92
CA ARG A 97 -1.73 -2.64 -9.35
C ARG A 97 -3.04 -3.00 -8.62
N PRO A 98 -3.08 -2.95 -7.28
CA PRO A 98 -4.30 -3.23 -6.54
C PRO A 98 -5.34 -2.13 -6.76
N ILE A 99 -6.60 -2.52 -6.85
CA ILE A 99 -7.76 -1.63 -6.91
C ILE A 99 -8.47 -1.71 -5.56
N GLY A 100 -8.48 -0.59 -4.83
CA GLY A 100 -9.13 -0.49 -3.52
C GLY A 100 -10.65 -0.34 -3.62
N ALA A 101 -11.36 -0.72 -2.57
CA ALA A 101 -12.79 -0.49 -2.45
C ALA A 101 -13.12 1.00 -2.39
N ASN A 102 -14.22 1.41 -3.04
CA ASN A 102 -14.72 2.77 -2.96
C ASN A 102 -15.45 2.99 -1.62
N THR A 103 -15.26 4.15 -1.01
CA THR A 103 -15.97 4.57 0.21
C THR A 103 -17.22 5.43 -0.07
N PHE A 104 -17.49 5.71 -1.34
CA PHE A 104 -18.63 6.52 -1.80
C PHE A 104 -19.20 5.95 -3.11
N GLN A 105 -20.44 6.32 -3.44
CA GLN A 105 -21.11 5.88 -4.66
C GLN A 105 -20.81 6.83 -5.82
N VAL A 106 -20.41 6.28 -6.97
CA VAL A 106 -20.35 7.03 -8.23
C VAL A 106 -21.72 6.98 -8.89
N VAL A 107 -22.30 8.15 -9.18
CA VAL A 107 -23.68 8.27 -9.71
C VAL A 107 -23.67 8.57 -11.21
N GLU A 108 -22.69 9.32 -11.69
CA GLU A 108 -22.57 9.72 -13.09
C GLU A 108 -21.10 9.88 -13.47
N SER A 109 -20.81 10.08 -14.75
CA SER A 109 -19.49 10.47 -15.25
C SER A 109 -19.62 11.45 -16.41
N ILE A 110 -18.77 12.47 -16.44
CA ILE A 110 -18.73 13.49 -17.49
C ILE A 110 -17.47 13.34 -18.34
N ASN A 111 -17.58 13.62 -19.64
CA ASN A 111 -16.46 13.60 -20.56
C ASN A 111 -16.00 15.03 -20.89
N LEU A 112 -15.09 15.56 -20.07
CA LEU A 112 -14.47 16.87 -20.26
C LEU A 112 -12.96 16.72 -20.09
N SER A 113 -12.27 16.54 -21.22
CA SER A 113 -10.85 16.16 -21.27
C SER A 113 -10.58 14.82 -20.58
N GLY A 114 -11.40 13.82 -20.87
CA GLY A 114 -11.37 12.50 -20.24
C GLY A 114 -12.59 12.25 -19.36
N ILE A 115 -12.71 11.01 -18.88
CA ILE A 115 -13.82 10.55 -18.04
C ILE A 115 -13.56 11.02 -16.60
N ARG A 116 -14.47 11.83 -16.05
CA ARG A 116 -14.43 12.31 -14.67
C ARG A 116 -15.65 11.78 -13.91
N PRO A 117 -15.48 10.96 -12.86
CA PRO A 117 -16.60 10.44 -12.09
C PRO A 117 -17.24 11.53 -11.21
N ILE A 118 -18.55 11.47 -11.05
CA ILE A 118 -19.35 12.29 -10.15
C ILE A 118 -19.80 11.42 -8.98
N GLY A 119 -19.34 11.75 -7.77
CA GLY A 119 -19.71 11.06 -6.54
C GLY A 119 -21.01 11.57 -5.95
N SER A 120 -21.75 10.70 -5.27
CA SER A 120 -22.88 11.07 -4.41
C SER A 120 -22.38 11.89 -3.22
N SER A 121 -23.14 12.91 -2.82
CA SER A 121 -22.90 13.67 -1.60
C SER A 121 -24.19 13.80 -0.79
N LEU A 122 -24.07 13.85 0.54
CA LEU A 122 -25.18 14.18 1.44
C LEU A 122 -25.40 15.70 1.58
N LEU A 123 -24.53 16.51 0.96
CA LEU A 123 -24.62 17.97 1.00
C LEU A 123 -25.85 18.45 0.23
N VAL A 124 -26.77 19.11 0.91
CA VAL A 124 -27.88 19.84 0.29
C VAL A 124 -27.46 21.29 0.10
N ILE A 125 -27.53 21.78 -1.14
CA ILE A 125 -27.25 23.18 -1.49
C ILE A 125 -28.60 23.89 -1.60
N ASP A 126 -28.87 24.83 -0.68
CA ASP A 126 -30.10 25.62 -0.65
C ASP A 126 -30.03 26.78 -1.66
N GLU A 127 -28.90 27.49 -1.68
CA GLU A 127 -28.69 28.65 -2.55
C GLU A 127 -27.27 28.67 -3.14
N SER A 128 -27.16 29.08 -4.41
CA SER A 128 -25.88 29.24 -5.12
C SER A 128 -25.77 30.66 -5.64
N TYR A 129 -24.85 31.45 -5.07
CA TYR A 129 -24.61 32.83 -5.48
C TYR A 129 -23.37 32.93 -6.36
N SER A 130 -23.51 33.49 -7.56
CA SER A 130 -22.38 33.83 -8.44
C SER A 130 -22.10 35.33 -8.36
N THR A 131 -21.02 35.73 -7.69
CA THR A 131 -20.63 37.14 -7.49
C THR A 131 -20.10 37.84 -8.74
N PHE A 132 -19.71 37.09 -9.78
CA PHE A 132 -19.21 37.65 -11.04
C PHE A 132 -20.16 37.43 -12.24
N GLY A 133 -21.34 36.84 -12.02
CA GLY A 133 -22.36 36.62 -13.04
C GLY A 133 -21.88 35.84 -14.28
N ASN A 134 -22.64 35.97 -15.38
CA ASN A 134 -22.25 35.51 -16.72
C ASN A 134 -21.37 36.57 -17.36
N ARG A 135 -20.04 36.48 -17.20
CA ARG A 135 -19.13 37.35 -17.95
C ARG A 135 -19.40 37.16 -19.44
N PRO A 136 -19.69 38.22 -20.21
CA PRO A 136 -19.90 38.10 -21.65
C PRO A 136 -18.64 37.50 -22.28
N ILE A 137 -18.79 36.36 -22.93
CA ILE A 137 -17.76 35.79 -23.79
C ILE A 137 -18.08 36.33 -25.18
N ALA A 138 -17.20 37.20 -25.70
CA ALA A 138 -17.31 37.62 -27.08
C ALA A 138 -17.19 36.39 -27.99
N SER A 139 -17.95 36.36 -29.09
CA SER A 139 -17.80 35.32 -30.10
C SER A 139 -16.35 35.29 -30.59
N ASN A 140 -15.78 34.10 -30.78
CA ASN A 140 -14.51 33.95 -31.48
C ASN A 140 -14.65 34.15 -33.01
N GLU A 141 -15.89 34.31 -33.50
CA GLU A 141 -16.16 34.70 -34.88
C GLU A 141 -15.74 36.16 -35.08
N VAL A 142 -14.63 36.37 -35.78
CA VAL A 142 -14.16 37.69 -36.21
C VAL A 142 -14.70 37.95 -37.60
N ASP A 143 -15.62 38.91 -37.75
CA ASP A 143 -16.00 39.39 -39.06
C ASP A 143 -14.78 40.02 -39.75
N ASN A 144 -14.44 39.52 -40.94
CA ASN A 144 -13.36 40.02 -41.79
C ASN A 144 -11.96 40.00 -41.16
N SER A 145 -11.51 38.83 -40.69
CA SER A 145 -10.13 38.60 -40.22
C SER A 145 -9.05 39.09 -41.21
N GLU A 146 -9.33 39.04 -42.50
CA GLU A 146 -8.44 39.47 -43.59
C GLU A 146 -8.19 41.00 -43.58
N SER A 147 -9.19 41.81 -43.17
CA SER A 147 -9.04 43.27 -43.06
C SER A 147 -8.33 43.68 -41.76
N LEU A 148 -8.34 42.84 -40.72
CA LEU A 148 -7.77 43.16 -39.40
C LEU A 148 -6.28 42.80 -39.31
N MET A 149 -5.82 41.77 -40.03
CA MET A 149 -4.42 41.32 -40.02
C MET A 149 -3.44 42.29 -40.72
N GLY A 150 -3.94 43.30 -41.44
CA GLY A 150 -3.12 44.31 -42.12
C GLY A 150 -2.70 45.51 -41.28
N PHE A 151 -3.13 45.58 -40.01
CA PHE A 151 -2.86 46.71 -39.09
C PHE A 151 -2.04 46.31 -37.85
N LEU A 152 -1.53 45.08 -37.79
CA LEU A 152 -0.59 44.64 -36.77
C LEU A 152 0.83 44.83 -37.31
N ASP A 153 1.40 46.02 -37.07
CA ASP A 153 2.83 46.31 -37.23
C ASP A 153 3.58 45.97 -35.92
#